data_AF-A0A2A6I0X6-F1
#
_entry.id   AF-A0A2A6I0X6-F1
#
_cell.length_a   1.000
_cell.length_b   1.000
_cell.length_c   1.000
_cell.angle_alpha   90.00
_cell.angle_beta   90.00
_cell.angle_gamma   90.00
#
_symmetry.space_group_name_H-M   'P 1'
#
loop_
_entity.id
_entity.type
_entity.pdbx_description
1 polymer ?
#
loop_
_entity_poly.entity_id
_entity_poly.type
_entity_poly.pdbx_seq_one_letter_code
_entity_poly.pdbx_strand_id
1 'polypeptide(L)'
;MRDYVKSKDFHRHMRSLLASGFQELGWESQTAGKCSFARGGRVCWLQVSQSSNSIMGAKFTINMTEGSGSAGDTRILFRLNEADRKVGKALEASIIARLPRPDPDPQIEVVGNNGQPVLVKLGDLARANPRQWDAPSDVWLPYFGKNDLDDWATFLLPRLERLTAASSPEKIDSQLWAQRFRRLARLFRSK
;
A
#
# COMPACT_ATOMS: atom_id res chain seq x y z
N MET A 1 24.78 -5.40 14.00
CA MET A 1 24.12 -4.80 12.83
C MET A 1 22.90 -5.67 12.55
N ARG A 2 21.66 -5.15 12.56
CA ARG A 2 20.49 -5.98 12.24
C ARG A 2 20.53 -6.35 10.76
N ASP A 3 20.29 -7.62 10.45
CA ASP A 3 20.15 -8.12 9.09
C ASP A 3 18.79 -7.70 8.52
N TYR A 4 18.70 -6.45 8.07
CA TYR A 4 17.53 -5.99 7.32
C TYR A 4 17.39 -6.81 6.03
N VAL A 5 16.15 -7.19 5.70
CA VAL A 5 15.87 -7.86 4.43
C VAL A 5 16.21 -6.93 3.28
N LYS A 6 17.24 -7.26 2.50
CA LYS A 6 17.62 -6.50 1.30
C LYS A 6 16.51 -6.58 0.27
N SER A 7 16.34 -5.54 -0.56
CA SER A 7 15.24 -5.47 -1.54
C SER A 7 15.15 -6.69 -2.47
N LYS A 8 16.29 -7.28 -2.87
CA LYS A 8 16.31 -8.52 -3.67
C LYS A 8 15.65 -9.69 -2.92
N ASP A 9 15.97 -9.85 -1.64
CA ASP A 9 15.45 -10.95 -0.82
C ASP A 9 14.01 -10.68 -0.39
N PHE A 10 13.64 -9.40 -0.20
CA PHE A 10 12.24 -8.97 -0.04
C PHE A 10 11.39 -9.42 -1.23
N HIS A 11 11.79 -9.06 -2.46
CA HIS A 11 11.02 -9.40 -3.65
C HIS A 11 10.96 -10.91 -3.88
N ARG A 12 12.04 -11.64 -3.58
CA ARG A 12 12.08 -13.10 -3.68
C ARG A 12 11.13 -13.75 -2.68
N HIS A 13 11.18 -13.32 -1.42
CA HIS A 13 10.36 -13.85 -0.33
C HIS A 13 8.89 -13.57 -0.57
N MET A 14 8.53 -12.31 -0.83
CA MET A 14 7.14 -11.94 -1.12
C MET A 14 6.60 -12.61 -2.38
N ARG A 15 7.41 -12.78 -3.42
CA ARG A 15 6.98 -13.55 -4.61
C ARG A 15 6.65 -14.98 -4.22
N SER A 16 7.48 -15.63 -3.39
CA SER A 16 7.21 -16.99 -2.91
C SER A 16 5.89 -17.09 -2.13
N LEU A 17 5.56 -16.08 -1.32
CA LEU A 17 4.34 -16.06 -0.51
C LEU A 17 3.07 -15.76 -1.32
N LEU A 18 3.18 -14.84 -2.29
CA LEU A 18 2.02 -14.34 -3.03
C LEU A 18 1.75 -15.15 -4.31
N ALA A 19 2.74 -15.83 -4.89
CA ALA A 19 2.62 -16.45 -6.20
C ALA A 19 1.46 -17.45 -6.32
N SER A 20 1.28 -18.34 -5.35
CA SER A 20 0.19 -19.32 -5.38
C SER A 20 -1.18 -18.64 -5.41
N GLY A 21 -1.43 -17.69 -4.51
CA GLY A 21 -2.69 -16.96 -4.46
C GLY A 21 -2.96 -16.12 -5.72
N PHE A 22 -1.93 -15.52 -6.32
CA PHE A 22 -2.07 -14.82 -7.59
C PHE A 22 -2.34 -15.78 -8.77
N GLN A 23 -1.68 -16.94 -8.80
CA GLN A 23 -1.87 -17.98 -9.82
C GLN A 23 -3.29 -18.57 -9.77
N GLU A 24 -3.82 -18.84 -8.58
CA GLU A 24 -5.22 -19.28 -8.40
C GLU A 24 -6.21 -18.25 -8.94
N LEU A 25 -5.88 -16.97 -8.81
CA LEU A 25 -6.63 -15.86 -9.38
C LEU A 25 -6.33 -15.64 -10.88
N GLY A 26 -5.60 -16.52 -11.55
CA GLY A 26 -5.30 -16.43 -12.99
C GLY A 26 -4.28 -15.35 -13.36
N TRP A 27 -3.41 -14.94 -12.44
CA TRP A 27 -2.31 -14.04 -12.72
C TRP A 27 -1.01 -14.80 -13.04
N GLU A 28 -0.24 -14.26 -13.98
CA GLU A 28 1.05 -14.78 -14.40
C GLU A 28 2.19 -13.94 -13.80
N SER A 29 3.26 -14.59 -13.33
CA SER A 29 4.42 -13.87 -12.82
C SER A 29 5.23 -13.24 -13.95
N GLN A 30 5.65 -11.99 -13.78
CA GLN A 30 6.51 -11.35 -14.78
C GLN A 30 7.99 -11.65 -14.54
N THR A 31 8.69 -12.05 -15.59
CA THR A 31 10.09 -12.49 -15.58
C THR A 31 11.07 -11.36 -15.26
N ALA A 32 10.79 -10.13 -15.72
CA ALA A 32 11.68 -8.97 -15.60
C ALA A 32 11.30 -8.00 -14.46
N GLY A 33 10.16 -8.20 -13.80
CA GLY A 33 9.63 -7.25 -12.82
C GLY A 33 10.03 -7.58 -11.37
N LYS A 34 10.22 -6.52 -10.56
CA LYS A 34 10.32 -6.61 -9.10
C LYS A 34 8.97 -7.10 -8.56
N CYS A 35 8.90 -8.35 -8.06
CA CYS A 35 7.69 -9.03 -7.56
C CYS A 35 6.38 -8.50 -8.18
N SER A 36 6.16 -8.81 -9.45
CA SER A 36 5.00 -8.36 -10.22
C SER A 36 4.28 -9.51 -10.92
N PHE A 37 2.99 -9.27 -11.14
CA PHE A 37 2.03 -10.22 -11.71
C PHE A 37 1.18 -9.51 -12.76
N ALA A 38 0.78 -10.22 -13.81
CA ALA A 38 -0.11 -9.72 -14.87
C ALA A 38 -1.34 -10.62 -15.06
N ARG A 39 -2.50 -10.04 -15.33
CA ARG A 39 -3.72 -10.77 -15.71
C ARG A 39 -4.55 -9.93 -16.67
N GLY A 40 -4.61 -10.33 -17.93
CA GLY A 40 -5.19 -9.51 -18.99
C GLY A 40 -4.48 -8.15 -19.08
N GLY A 41 -5.22 -7.06 -19.25
CA GLY A 41 -4.68 -5.69 -19.29
C GLY A 41 -4.36 -5.06 -17.93
N ARG A 42 -4.04 -5.87 -16.90
CA ARG A 42 -3.76 -5.40 -15.54
C ARG A 42 -2.42 -5.90 -15.06
N VAL A 43 -1.70 -5.05 -14.32
CA VAL A 43 -0.40 -5.38 -13.72
C VAL A 43 -0.42 -4.97 -12.25
N CYS A 44 0.00 -5.88 -11.37
CA CYS A 44 0.18 -5.64 -9.94
C CYS A 44 1.66 -5.81 -9.57
N TRP A 45 2.21 -4.95 -8.71
CA TRP A 45 3.60 -5.02 -8.28
C TRP A 45 3.82 -4.51 -6.86
N LEU A 46 4.89 -5.01 -6.23
CA LEU A 46 5.37 -4.49 -4.95
C LEU A 46 6.38 -3.38 -5.16
N GLN A 47 6.20 -2.27 -4.45
CA GLN A 47 7.14 -1.16 -4.44
C GLN A 47 7.68 -0.92 -3.03
N VAL A 48 8.99 -1.04 -2.87
CA VAL A 48 9.68 -0.66 -1.63
C VAL A 48 9.88 0.85 -1.63
N SER A 49 9.56 1.50 -0.52
CA SER A 49 9.75 2.94 -0.32
C SER A 49 11.24 3.30 -0.35
N GLN A 50 11.57 4.38 -1.08
CA GLN A 50 12.91 4.97 -1.09
C GLN A 50 13.24 5.67 0.24
N SER A 51 12.23 6.04 1.03
CA SER A 51 12.38 6.67 2.35
C SER A 51 12.44 5.65 3.48
N SER A 52 12.79 4.40 3.18
CA SER A 52 13.01 3.35 4.18
C SER A 52 14.25 3.70 5.02
N ASN A 53 14.17 3.58 6.34
CA ASN A 53 15.31 3.83 7.21
C ASN A 53 15.45 2.74 8.29
N SER A 54 16.64 2.62 8.87
CA SER A 54 16.97 1.58 9.85
C SER A 54 16.15 1.68 11.14
N ILE A 55 15.64 2.86 11.47
CA ILE A 55 14.92 3.14 12.71
C ILE A 55 13.44 2.76 12.60
N MET A 56 12.80 3.08 11.47
CA MET A 56 11.38 2.84 11.19
C MET A 56 11.11 1.54 10.45
N GLY A 57 12.17 0.91 9.95
CA GLY A 57 12.07 -0.25 9.09
C GLY A 57 11.89 0.13 7.63
N ALA A 58 12.03 -0.87 6.78
CA ALA A 58 11.66 -0.72 5.39
C ALA A 58 10.14 -0.72 5.26
N LYS A 59 9.62 -0.02 4.26
CA LYS A 59 8.19 0.01 3.96
C LYS A 59 7.96 -0.39 2.54
N PHE A 60 6.85 -1.06 2.26
CA PHE A 60 6.43 -1.31 0.90
C PHE A 60 4.95 -0.98 0.71
N THR A 61 4.56 -0.86 -0.55
CA THR A 61 3.18 -0.77 -1.00
C THR A 61 2.91 -1.84 -2.06
N ILE A 62 1.64 -2.11 -2.31
CA ILE A 62 1.20 -2.91 -3.44
C ILE A 62 0.44 -2.00 -4.38
N ASN A 63 0.92 -1.91 -5.62
CA ASN A 63 0.36 -1.04 -6.63
C ASN A 63 -0.29 -1.88 -7.73
N MET A 64 -1.25 -1.30 -8.43
CA MET A 64 -1.85 -1.91 -9.60
C MET A 64 -2.24 -0.87 -10.63
N THR A 65 -2.15 -1.25 -11.90
CA THR A 65 -2.64 -0.47 -13.04
C THR A 65 -3.67 -1.29 -13.83
N GLU A 66 -4.64 -0.59 -14.41
CA GLU A 66 -5.68 -1.14 -15.28
C GLU A 66 -5.66 -0.37 -16.62
N GLY A 67 -5.48 -1.07 -17.75
CA GLY A 67 -5.45 -0.47 -19.09
C GLY A 67 -4.06 -0.09 -19.60
N SER A 68 -4.01 0.63 -20.73
CA SER A 68 -2.77 1.02 -21.44
C SER A 68 -2.21 2.39 -21.01
N GLY A 69 -2.77 3.01 -19.96
CA GLY A 69 -2.31 4.30 -19.45
C GLY A 69 -0.98 4.19 -18.69
N SER A 70 -0.26 5.30 -18.58
CA SER A 70 0.93 5.39 -17.71
C SER A 70 0.53 4.93 -16.31
N ALA A 71 1.35 4.06 -15.69
CA ALA A 71 1.12 3.45 -14.39
C ALA A 71 0.53 4.44 -13.37
N GLY A 72 -0.80 4.50 -13.29
CA GLY A 72 -1.45 5.15 -12.17
C GLY A 72 -1.07 4.32 -10.96
N ASP A 73 -0.24 4.87 -10.08
CA ASP A 73 0.21 4.27 -8.81
C ASP A 73 -0.96 4.10 -7.84
N THR A 74 -1.99 3.36 -8.27
CA THR A 74 -3.14 3.08 -7.43
C THR A 74 -2.68 2.02 -6.44
N ARG A 75 -2.41 2.49 -5.22
CA ARG A 75 -2.14 1.62 -4.08
C ARG A 75 -3.41 0.81 -3.83
N ILE A 76 -3.33 -0.50 -4.03
CA ILE A 76 -4.53 -1.35 -3.98
C ILE A 76 -5.12 -1.41 -2.57
N LEU A 77 -4.32 -1.11 -1.53
CA LEU A 77 -4.77 -1.08 -0.15
C LEU A 77 -5.73 0.07 0.16
N PHE A 78 -5.83 1.07 -0.73
CA PHE A 78 -6.94 2.02 -0.71
C PHE A 78 -8.31 1.31 -0.78
N ARG A 79 -8.38 0.16 -1.45
CA ARG A 79 -9.60 -0.63 -1.65
C ARG A 79 -10.00 -1.46 -0.43
N LEU A 80 -9.23 -1.44 0.66
CA LEU A 80 -9.62 -2.07 1.92
C LEU A 80 -10.92 -1.44 2.46
N ASN A 81 -11.83 -2.29 2.93
CA ASN A 81 -12.97 -1.82 3.71
C ASN A 81 -12.48 -1.35 5.11
N GLU A 82 -13.37 -0.74 5.88
CA GLU A 82 -13.02 -0.19 7.20
C GLU A 82 -12.54 -1.27 8.19
N ALA A 83 -13.19 -2.43 8.20
CA ALA A 83 -12.82 -3.54 9.09
C ALA A 83 -11.40 -4.06 8.81
N ASP A 84 -11.08 -4.31 7.54
CA ASP A 84 -9.76 -4.77 7.12
C ASP A 84 -8.70 -3.69 7.31
N ARG A 85 -9.06 -2.43 7.10
CA ARG A 85 -8.18 -1.30 7.37
C ARG A 85 -7.81 -1.23 8.84
N LYS A 86 -8.76 -1.46 9.75
CA LYS A 86 -8.52 -1.51 11.19
C LYS A 86 -7.57 -2.66 11.56
N VAL A 87 -7.77 -3.85 10.98
CA VAL A 87 -6.87 -5.00 11.18
C VAL A 87 -5.47 -4.70 10.66
N GLY A 88 -5.36 -4.14 9.44
CA GLY A 88 -4.08 -3.74 8.85
C GLY A 88 -3.34 -2.70 9.70
N LYS A 89 -4.05 -1.70 10.24
CA LYS A 89 -3.48 -0.70 11.13
C LYS A 89 -3.03 -1.28 12.47
N ALA A 90 -3.75 -2.24 13.02
CA ALA A 90 -3.33 -2.95 14.22
C ALA A 90 -2.04 -3.77 13.97
N LEU A 91 -1.93 -4.42 12.81
CA LEU A 91 -0.73 -5.14 12.41
C LEU A 91 0.45 -4.19 12.19
N GLU A 92 0.24 -3.06 11.50
CA GLU A 92 1.22 -1.98 11.34
C GLU A 92 1.78 -1.55 12.70
N ALA A 93 0.90 -1.24 13.66
CA ALA A 93 1.29 -0.85 15.01
C ALA A 93 2.04 -1.95 15.76
N SER A 94 1.60 -3.21 15.65
CA SER A 94 2.26 -4.36 16.29
C SER A 94 3.69 -4.55 15.79
N ILE A 95 3.90 -4.48 14.46
CA ILE A 95 5.23 -4.60 13.85
C ILE A 95 6.14 -3.46 14.29
N ILE A 96 5.64 -2.22 14.31
CA ILE A 96 6.39 -1.06 14.79
C ILE A 96 6.75 -1.21 16.28
N ALA A 97 5.86 -1.77 17.11
CA ALA A 97 6.10 -1.95 18.54
C ALA A 97 7.20 -2.98 18.86
N ARG A 98 7.49 -3.92 17.95
CA ARG A 98 8.60 -4.90 18.10
C ARG A 98 9.99 -4.25 18.00
N LEU A 99 10.08 -2.96 17.69
CA LEU A 99 11.32 -2.21 17.71
C LEU A 99 11.80 -1.97 19.15
N PRO A 100 12.93 -2.54 19.60
CA PRO A 100 13.64 -1.99 20.74
C PRO A 100 14.14 -0.61 20.33
N ARG A 101 13.60 0.41 21.00
CA ARG A 101 13.98 1.80 20.77
C ARG A 101 15.26 2.07 21.54
N PRO A 102 16.37 2.48 20.89
CA PRO A 102 17.52 2.97 21.62
C PRO A 102 17.11 4.23 22.40
N ASP A 103 17.57 4.35 23.64
CA ASP A 103 17.48 5.58 24.42
C ASP A 103 18.76 6.39 24.18
N PRO A 104 18.70 7.68 23.80
CA PRO A 104 17.52 8.53 23.60
C PRO A 104 16.76 8.29 22.28
N ASP A 105 15.45 8.57 22.30
CA ASP A 105 14.56 8.50 21.13
C ASP A 105 15.16 9.27 19.93
N PRO A 106 15.59 8.58 18.86
CA PRO A 106 16.37 9.19 17.79
C PRO A 106 15.54 10.17 16.97
N GLN A 107 16.21 11.23 16.49
CA GLN A 107 15.64 12.10 15.47
C GLN A 107 15.74 11.43 14.10
N ILE A 108 14.64 11.47 13.36
CA ILE A 108 14.51 10.90 12.02
C ILE A 108 13.96 11.93 11.06
N GLU A 109 14.48 11.93 9.83
CA GLU A 109 13.97 12.78 8.77
C GLU A 109 12.71 12.15 8.17
N VAL A 110 11.63 12.92 8.16
CA VAL A 110 10.34 12.53 7.56
C VAL A 110 9.82 13.65 6.66
N VAL A 111 8.86 13.33 5.80
CA VAL A 111 8.15 14.35 5.02
C VAL A 111 7.15 15.04 5.95
N GLY A 112 7.30 16.33 6.20
CA GLY A 112 6.40 17.14 6.99
C GLY A 112 5.08 17.44 6.28
N ASN A 113 4.12 18.03 7.02
CA ASN A 113 2.79 18.41 6.50
C ASN A 113 2.83 19.32 5.25
N ASN A 114 3.91 20.07 5.06
CA ASN A 114 4.15 20.97 3.93
C ASN A 114 4.92 20.29 2.76
N GLY A 115 5.14 18.97 2.84
CA GLY A 115 5.90 18.21 1.84
C GLY A 115 7.42 18.37 1.95
N GLN A 116 7.93 19.15 2.91
CA GLN A 116 9.36 19.35 3.11
C GLN A 116 9.94 18.36 4.14
N PRO A 117 11.22 17.99 4.05
CA PRO A 117 11.88 17.18 5.07
C PRO A 117 11.87 17.89 6.44
N VAL A 118 11.53 17.16 7.50
CA VAL A 118 11.59 17.62 8.90
C VAL A 118 12.20 16.54 9.79
N LEU A 119 13.04 16.94 10.74
CA LEU A 119 13.61 16.05 11.76
C LEU A 119 12.67 15.96 12.96
N VAL A 120 12.21 14.77 13.30
CA VAL A 120 11.33 14.53 14.45
C VAL A 120 11.76 13.32 15.25
N LYS A 121 11.43 13.31 16.54
CA LYS A 121 11.57 12.09 17.36
C LYS A 121 10.63 11.01 16.84
N LEU A 122 11.02 9.74 16.96
CA LEU A 122 10.19 8.63 16.51
C LEU A 122 8.84 8.58 17.25
N GLY A 123 8.82 8.93 18.54
CA GLY A 123 7.57 9.07 19.31
C GLY A 123 6.64 10.19 18.83
N ASP A 124 7.16 11.17 18.10
CA ASP A 124 6.44 12.36 17.64
C ASP A 124 6.07 12.30 16.15
N LEU A 125 6.22 11.15 15.49
CA LEU A 125 5.88 10.96 14.07
C LEU A 125 4.48 11.49 13.71
N ALA A 126 3.47 11.08 14.48
CA ALA A 126 2.08 11.51 14.28
C ALA A 126 1.93 13.03 14.38
N ARG A 127 2.73 13.70 15.22
CA ARG A 127 2.72 15.16 15.38
C ARG A 127 3.42 15.87 14.20
N ALA A 128 4.44 15.24 13.62
CA ALA A 128 5.23 15.78 12.50
C ALA A 128 4.42 15.95 11.20
N ASN A 129 3.60 14.95 10.90
CA ASN A 129 2.74 14.93 9.73
C ASN A 129 1.49 14.11 10.03
N PRO A 130 0.53 14.66 10.79
CA PRO A 130 -0.71 13.97 11.11
C PRO A 130 -1.40 13.45 9.85
N ARG A 131 -1.30 14.14 8.71
CA ARG A 131 -1.90 13.65 7.46
C ARG A 131 -1.20 12.42 6.88
N GLN A 132 0.08 12.21 7.12
CA GLN A 132 0.78 10.99 6.69
C GLN A 132 0.44 9.78 7.58
N TRP A 133 0.13 10.02 8.86
CA TRP A 133 -0.05 8.97 9.87
C TRP A 133 -1.52 8.72 10.24
N ASP A 134 -2.35 9.78 10.22
CA ASP A 134 -3.81 9.81 10.45
C ASP A 134 -4.63 9.92 9.15
N ALA A 135 -4.02 9.94 7.94
CA ALA A 135 -4.84 9.95 6.72
C ALA A 135 -5.73 8.70 6.66
N PRO A 136 -7.05 8.89 6.45
CA PRO A 136 -7.96 7.80 6.22
C PRO A 136 -7.78 7.35 4.78
N SER A 137 -6.88 6.42 4.49
CA SER A 137 -6.92 5.73 3.19
C SER A 137 -5.93 4.62 2.97
N ASP A 138 -4.80 4.55 3.68
CA ASP A 138 -3.78 3.57 3.31
C ASP A 138 -3.09 2.93 4.52
N VAL A 139 -2.94 1.61 4.46
CA VAL A 139 -2.17 0.82 5.42
C VAL A 139 -0.73 0.83 4.92
N TRP A 140 0.22 1.23 5.76
CA TRP A 140 1.63 1.07 5.41
C TRP A 140 2.07 -0.33 5.84
N LEU A 141 2.97 -0.93 5.07
CA LEU A 141 3.48 -2.28 5.31
C LEU A 141 4.94 -2.19 5.77
N PRO A 142 5.21 -1.77 7.01
CA PRO A 142 6.54 -1.81 7.59
C PRO A 142 7.03 -3.25 7.73
N TYR A 143 8.32 -3.46 7.54
CA TYR A 143 8.97 -4.74 7.80
C TYR A 143 10.43 -4.53 8.22
N PHE A 144 10.90 -5.42 9.08
CA PHE A 144 12.27 -5.45 9.58
C PHE A 144 12.92 -6.79 9.27
N GLY A 145 12.13 -7.87 9.38
CA GLY A 145 12.54 -9.25 9.09
C GLY A 145 11.53 -9.98 8.20
N LYS A 146 11.85 -11.24 7.88
CA LYS A 146 10.96 -12.10 7.09
C LYS A 146 9.63 -12.40 7.79
N ASN A 147 9.64 -12.54 9.12
CA ASN A 147 8.42 -12.80 9.89
C ASN A 147 7.38 -11.68 9.71
N ASP A 148 7.82 -10.43 9.58
CA ASP A 148 6.90 -9.31 9.30
C ASP A 148 6.30 -9.41 7.89
N LEU A 149 7.06 -9.95 6.93
CA LEU A 149 6.57 -10.24 5.57
C LEU A 149 5.56 -11.39 5.57
N ASP A 150 5.78 -12.40 6.40
CA ASP A 150 4.86 -13.52 6.60
C ASP A 150 3.54 -13.05 7.25
N ASP A 151 3.64 -12.17 8.25
CA ASP A 151 2.48 -11.51 8.88
C ASP A 151 1.69 -10.70 7.83
N TRP A 152 2.39 -9.92 6.98
CA TRP A 152 1.74 -9.17 5.90
C TRP A 152 1.12 -10.11 4.85
N ALA A 153 1.77 -11.20 4.47
CA ALA A 153 1.19 -12.15 3.53
C ALA A 153 -0.08 -12.80 4.09
N THR A 154 -0.09 -13.16 5.37
CA THR A 154 -1.27 -13.69 6.08
C THR A 154 -2.43 -12.69 6.06
N PHE A 155 -2.14 -11.39 6.21
CA PHE A 155 -3.14 -10.33 6.06
C PHE A 155 -3.62 -10.19 4.61
N LEU A 156 -2.72 -10.24 3.63
CA LEU A 156 -3.01 -9.93 2.23
C LEU A 156 -3.73 -11.06 1.48
N LEU A 157 -3.28 -12.31 1.65
CA LEU A 157 -3.73 -13.47 0.88
C LEU A 157 -5.26 -13.62 0.85
N PRO A 158 -5.98 -13.58 1.99
CA PRO A 158 -7.45 -13.71 2.00
C PRO A 158 -8.19 -12.54 1.34
N ARG A 159 -7.48 -11.46 1.01
CA ARG A 159 -8.05 -10.20 0.49
C ARG A 159 -7.66 -9.96 -0.96
N LEU A 160 -6.73 -10.72 -1.52
CA LEU A 160 -6.17 -10.49 -2.85
C LEU A 160 -7.26 -10.45 -3.93
N GLU A 161 -8.20 -11.38 -3.92
CA GLU A 161 -9.27 -11.44 -4.91
C GLU A 161 -10.05 -10.12 -4.98
N ARG A 162 -10.52 -9.62 -3.82
CA ARG A 162 -11.28 -8.38 -3.74
C ARG A 162 -10.43 -7.14 -4.00
N LEU A 163 -9.18 -7.11 -3.54
CA LEU A 163 -8.27 -5.99 -3.77
C LEU A 163 -7.94 -5.84 -5.27
N THR A 164 -7.84 -6.96 -5.98
CA THR A 164 -7.49 -7.03 -7.40
C THR A 164 -8.70 -7.19 -8.33
N ALA A 165 -9.92 -7.22 -7.78
CA ALA A 165 -11.15 -7.22 -8.56
C ALA A 165 -11.19 -6.00 -9.48
N ALA A 166 -11.82 -6.16 -10.65
CA ALA A 166 -12.01 -5.05 -11.57
C ALA A 166 -12.78 -3.93 -10.84
N SER A 167 -12.32 -2.69 -10.97
CA SER A 167 -13.11 -1.56 -10.49
C SER A 167 -14.42 -1.53 -11.26
N SER A 168 -15.55 -1.27 -10.60
CA SER A 168 -16.79 -1.03 -11.35
C SER A 168 -16.54 0.15 -12.31
N PRO A 169 -17.14 0.16 -13.52
CA PRO A 169 -17.02 1.28 -14.46
C PRO A 169 -17.37 2.64 -13.81
N GLU A 170 -18.16 2.63 -12.73
CA GLU A 170 -18.54 3.81 -11.95
C GLU A 170 -17.43 4.39 -11.06
N LYS A 171 -16.35 3.64 -10.80
CA LYS A 171 -15.19 4.10 -10.01
C LYS A 171 -14.05 4.66 -10.85
N ILE A 172 -14.01 4.35 -12.15
CA ILE A 172 -12.87 4.69 -13.01
C ILE A 172 -13.07 6.05 -13.70
N ASP A 173 -14.32 6.49 -13.90
CA ASP A 173 -14.58 7.69 -14.69
C ASP A 173 -15.37 8.75 -13.90
N SER A 174 -14.63 9.70 -13.31
CA SER A 174 -15.17 10.89 -12.65
C SER A 174 -15.98 11.77 -13.61
N GLN A 175 -15.78 11.65 -14.94
CA GLN A 175 -16.58 12.36 -15.94
C GLN A 175 -17.95 11.69 -16.16
N LEU A 176 -18.06 10.37 -15.99
CA LEU A 176 -19.32 9.64 -16.12
C LEU A 176 -20.30 9.99 -14.99
N TRP A 177 -19.79 10.21 -13.77
CA TRP A 177 -20.55 10.78 -12.66
C TRP A 177 -21.05 12.20 -12.98
N ALA A 178 -20.19 13.06 -13.53
CA ALA A 178 -20.56 14.42 -13.91
C ALA A 178 -21.56 14.46 -15.08
N GLN A 179 -21.56 13.47 -15.97
CA GLN A 179 -22.56 13.34 -17.05
C GLN A 179 -23.90 12.79 -16.54
N ARG A 180 -23.90 11.78 -15.65
CA ARG A 180 -25.13 11.25 -15.04
C ARG A 180 -25.83 12.30 -14.17
N PHE A 181 -25.10 13.05 -13.35
CA PHE A 181 -25.68 14.15 -12.59
C PHE A 181 -26.23 15.27 -13.50
N ARG A 182 -25.54 15.60 -14.60
CA ARG A 182 -26.05 16.59 -15.56
C ARG A 182 -27.31 16.12 -16.29
N ARG A 183 -27.45 14.82 -16.59
CA ARG A 183 -28.68 14.25 -17.17
C ARG A 183 -29.84 14.24 -16.17
N LEU A 184 -29.59 13.89 -14.91
CA LEU A 184 -30.60 13.92 -13.84
C LEU A 184 -31.04 15.36 -13.52
N ALA A 185 -30.11 16.31 -13.44
CA ALA A 185 -30.42 17.71 -13.19
C ALA A 185 -31.26 18.36 -14.33
N ARG A 186 -31.17 17.85 -15.57
CA ARG A 186 -32.02 18.31 -16.68
C ARG A 186 -33.46 17.76 -16.60
N LEU A 187 -33.66 16.59 -16.02
CA LEU A 187 -35.00 16.03 -15.79
C LEU A 187 -35.77 16.81 -14.71
N PHE A 188 -35.07 17.39 -13.73
CA PHE A 188 -35.67 18.24 -12.69
C PHE A 188 -35.78 19.72 -13.07
N ARG A 189 -35.34 20.12 -14.27
CA ARG A 189 -35.39 21.51 -14.76
C ARG A 189 -36.39 21.72 -15.89
N SER A 190 -37.37 20.82 -16.02
CA SER A 190 -38.52 21.01 -16.90
C SER A 190 -39.78 21.28 -16.07
N LYS A 191 -39.92 22.54 -15.67
CA LYS A 191 -41.19 23.27 -15.55
C LYS A 191 -40.91 24.73 -15.87
#